data_AF-A0A1D2QD84-F1
#
_entry.id   AF-A0A1D2QD84-F1
#
_cell.length_a   1.000
_cell.length_b   1.000
_cell.length_c   1.000
_cell.angle_alpha   90.00
_cell.angle_beta   90.00
_cell.angle_gamma   90.00
#
_symmetry.space_group_name_H-M   'P 1'
#
loop_
_entity.id
_entity.type
_entity.pdbx_description
1 polymer ?
#
loop_
_entity_poly.entity_id
_entity_poly.type
_entity_poly.pdbx_seq_one_letter_code
_entity_poly.pdbx_strand_id
1 'polypeptide(L)'
;MVYKIDYVDDDVLRWSVTETGVSCEVDESYTPTIYVSAHDDGELSMARAALRDHPAVVRVAVVEERVSFRHDPEQVLQVDVVDLNAVNSVARVVSKWGSPGEYRCYNVDFSREFRYCLEEGIDPLPNYELSQMQIAVSETELASERVTELTIDDETVTGSAADVLTALSARVESVDPDVLFLNTSALIPVLFQQADRLDVEFQLGRRPGWQQLAGESTYESYGRLW
;
A
#
# COMPACT_ATOMS: atom_id res chain seq x y z
N MET A 1 -17.75 -3.28 -5.44
CA MET A 1 -17.32 -1.92 -5.02
C MET A 1 -15.91 -2.02 -4.48
N VAL A 2 -14.98 -1.21 -4.98
CA VAL A 2 -13.59 -1.21 -4.52
C VAL A 2 -13.51 -0.59 -3.14
N TYR A 3 -12.93 -1.29 -2.17
CA TYR A 3 -12.79 -0.79 -0.79
C TYR A 3 -11.34 -0.79 -0.30
N LYS A 4 -10.44 -1.48 -1.00
CA LYS A 4 -9.01 -1.45 -0.72
C LYS A 4 -8.21 -1.60 -2.02
N ILE A 5 -7.14 -0.83 -2.13
CA ILE A 5 -6.07 -1.02 -3.11
C ILE A 5 -4.86 -1.55 -2.36
N ASP A 6 -4.19 -2.54 -2.92
CA ASP A 6 -2.95 -3.09 -2.38
C ASP A 6 -1.85 -3.12 -3.46
N TYR A 7 -0.61 -3.18 -3.04
CA TYR A 7 0.54 -3.31 -3.92
C TYR A 7 1.43 -4.45 -3.43
N VAL A 8 1.44 -5.55 -4.18
CA VAL A 8 2.14 -6.78 -3.80
C VAL A 8 2.94 -7.25 -5.00
N ASP A 9 4.24 -7.50 -4.80
CA ASP A 9 5.14 -8.01 -5.86
C ASP A 9 5.09 -7.23 -7.17
N ASP A 10 4.98 -5.90 -7.06
CA ASP A 10 4.83 -4.96 -8.16
C ASP A 10 3.47 -4.89 -8.87
N ASP A 11 2.54 -5.74 -8.47
CA ASP A 11 1.16 -5.74 -8.96
C ASP A 11 0.28 -4.80 -8.14
N VAL A 12 -0.62 -4.09 -8.83
CA VAL A 12 -1.71 -3.37 -8.19
C VAL A 12 -2.92 -4.28 -8.04
N LEU A 13 -3.34 -4.50 -6.81
CA LEU A 13 -4.49 -5.31 -6.48
C LEU A 13 -5.70 -4.44 -6.13
N ARG A 14 -6.83 -4.71 -6.78
CA ARG A 14 -8.13 -4.17 -6.42
C ARG A 14 -8.94 -5.18 -5.62
N TRP A 15 -9.28 -4.80 -4.40
CA TRP A 15 -10.19 -5.55 -3.56
C TRP A 15 -11.59 -4.95 -3.66
N SER A 16 -12.55 -5.78 -4.08
CA SER A 16 -13.93 -5.38 -4.25
C SER A 16 -14.89 -6.23 -3.43
N VAL A 17 -15.86 -5.58 -2.79
CA VAL A 17 -17.03 -6.29 -2.26
C VAL A 17 -18.02 -6.52 -3.38
N THR A 18 -18.46 -7.77 -3.50
CA THR A 18 -19.48 -8.26 -4.45
C THR A 18 -20.66 -8.84 -3.67
N GLU A 19 -21.74 -9.18 -4.37
CA GLU A 19 -22.91 -9.85 -3.75
C GLU A 19 -22.54 -11.20 -3.13
N THR A 20 -21.47 -11.84 -3.60
CA THR A 20 -21.01 -13.17 -3.17
C THR A 20 -19.81 -13.13 -2.23
N GLY A 21 -19.40 -11.94 -1.75
CA GLY A 21 -18.24 -11.75 -0.88
C GLY A 21 -17.16 -10.89 -1.51
N VAL A 22 -15.92 -11.02 -1.05
CA VAL A 22 -14.79 -10.21 -1.50
C VAL A 22 -14.08 -10.85 -2.71
N SER A 23 -13.87 -10.07 -3.76
CA SER A 23 -13.01 -10.42 -4.90
C SER A 23 -11.71 -9.61 -4.89
N CYS A 24 -10.64 -10.22 -5.41
CA CYS A 24 -9.35 -9.58 -5.61
C CYS A 24 -8.91 -9.75 -7.06
N GLU A 25 -8.64 -8.64 -7.74
CA GLU A 25 -8.20 -8.63 -9.13
C GLU A 25 -6.90 -7.85 -9.27
N VAL A 26 -5.98 -8.33 -10.12
CA VAL A 26 -4.78 -7.58 -10.50
C VAL A 26 -5.13 -6.64 -11.65
N ASP A 27 -4.74 -5.38 -11.54
CA ASP A 27 -4.88 -4.39 -12.62
C ASP A 27 -3.58 -4.28 -13.42
N GLU A 28 -3.45 -5.11 -14.45
CA GLU A 28 -2.31 -5.12 -15.38
C GLU A 28 -2.31 -3.92 -16.33
N SER A 29 -3.39 -3.13 -16.38
CA SER A 29 -3.54 -2.01 -17.31
C SER A 29 -3.09 -0.67 -16.75
N TYR A 30 -2.85 -0.61 -15.44
CA TYR A 30 -2.52 0.61 -14.75
C TYR A 30 -1.11 1.12 -15.11
N THR A 31 -1.05 2.36 -15.58
CA THR A 31 0.20 3.02 -15.97
C THR A 31 0.32 4.35 -15.23
N PRO A 32 1.16 4.41 -14.17
CA PRO A 32 1.24 5.60 -13.32
C PRO A 32 1.65 6.85 -14.10
N THR A 33 1.10 8.00 -13.72
CA THR A 33 1.37 9.27 -14.44
C THR A 33 2.24 10.23 -13.63
N ILE A 34 3.30 10.74 -14.24
CA ILE A 34 4.03 11.92 -13.74
C ILE A 34 3.89 13.08 -14.71
N TYR A 35 4.10 14.30 -14.23
CA TYR A 35 4.10 15.48 -15.07
C TYR A 35 5.48 16.12 -15.11
N VAL A 36 5.88 16.63 -16.28
CA VAL A 36 7.16 17.32 -16.47
C VAL A 36 6.93 18.67 -17.12
N SER A 37 7.34 19.75 -16.46
CA SER A 37 7.43 21.09 -17.05
C SER A 37 8.87 21.41 -17.44
N ALA A 38 9.00 22.39 -18.35
CA ALA A 38 10.28 23.01 -18.69
C ALA A 38 10.22 24.50 -18.36
N HIS A 39 11.31 25.04 -17.81
CA HIS A 39 11.46 26.43 -17.39
C HIS A 39 12.82 26.98 -17.82
N ASP A 40 12.97 28.30 -17.73
CA ASP A 40 14.17 29.03 -18.14
C ASP A 40 14.56 28.70 -19.59
N ASP A 41 15.74 28.16 -19.83
CA ASP A 41 16.23 27.76 -21.16
C ASP A 41 15.78 26.33 -21.56
N GLY A 42 14.99 25.66 -20.73
CA GLY A 42 14.51 24.30 -20.96
C GLY A 42 13.46 24.22 -22.08
N GLU A 43 13.58 23.22 -22.94
CA GLU A 43 12.66 22.99 -24.06
C GLU A 43 11.78 21.76 -23.84
N LEU A 44 10.47 21.96 -23.78
CA LEU A 44 9.49 20.88 -23.62
C LEU A 44 9.56 19.85 -24.78
N SER A 45 9.91 20.30 -25.99
CA SER A 45 10.17 19.46 -27.17
C SER A 45 11.34 18.49 -26.97
N MET A 46 12.44 18.96 -26.37
CA MET A 46 13.60 18.13 -26.08
C MET A 46 13.29 17.08 -25.01
N ALA A 47 12.65 17.51 -23.91
CA ALA A 47 12.19 16.58 -22.87
C ALA A 47 11.24 15.52 -23.44
N ARG A 48 10.30 15.92 -24.30
CA ARG A 48 9.35 15.00 -24.94
C ARG A 48 10.05 13.95 -25.81
N ALA A 49 11.05 14.34 -26.59
CA ALA A 49 11.81 13.40 -27.42
C ALA A 49 12.56 12.39 -26.55
N ALA A 50 13.28 12.88 -25.53
CA ALA A 50 14.03 12.02 -24.62
C ALA A 50 13.14 11.04 -23.82
N LEU A 51 11.96 11.49 -23.35
CA LEU A 51 11.02 10.64 -22.62
C LEU A 51 10.36 9.59 -23.52
N ARG A 52 10.07 9.91 -24.79
CA ARG A 52 9.49 8.94 -25.73
C ARG A 52 10.40 7.75 -26.01
N ASP A 53 11.72 7.98 -25.98
CA ASP A 53 12.73 6.94 -26.19
C ASP A 53 13.10 6.21 -24.89
N HIS A 54 12.54 6.62 -23.74
CA HIS A 54 12.88 6.02 -22.45
C HIS A 54 12.15 4.68 -22.25
N PRO A 55 12.86 3.58 -21.90
CA PRO A 55 12.28 2.24 -21.86
C PRO A 55 11.19 2.04 -20.79
N ALA A 56 11.20 2.88 -19.74
CA ALA A 56 10.19 2.85 -18.68
C ALA A 56 9.00 3.79 -18.91
N VAL A 57 8.88 4.39 -20.10
CA VAL A 57 7.80 5.31 -20.46
C VAL A 57 6.89 4.65 -21.49
N VAL A 58 5.59 4.62 -21.20
CA VAL A 58 4.55 4.05 -22.07
C VAL A 58 4.00 5.12 -23.03
N ARG A 59 3.74 6.32 -22.51
CA ARG A 59 3.14 7.40 -23.30
C ARG A 59 3.67 8.76 -22.85
N VAL A 60 3.81 9.67 -23.83
CA VAL A 60 4.08 11.09 -23.58
C VAL A 60 3.13 11.96 -24.38
N ALA A 61 2.35 12.78 -23.68
CA ALA A 61 1.43 13.76 -24.26
C ALA A 61 1.73 15.17 -23.74
N VAL A 62 1.44 16.19 -24.56
CA VAL A 62 1.45 17.58 -24.11
C VAL A 62 0.03 17.90 -23.64
N VAL A 63 -0.11 18.43 -22.43
CA VAL A 63 -1.39 18.77 -21.81
C VAL A 63 -1.29 20.14 -21.12
N GLU A 64 -2.44 20.77 -20.84
CA GLU A 64 -2.54 21.99 -20.04
C GLU A 64 -2.90 21.60 -18.61
N GLU A 65 -2.02 21.86 -17.65
CA GLU A 65 -2.23 21.49 -16.25
C GLU A 65 -1.88 22.62 -15.28
N ARG A 66 -2.58 22.66 -14.15
CA ARG A 66 -2.30 23.64 -13.08
C ARG A 66 -1.28 23.05 -12.10
N VAL A 67 0.00 23.34 -12.33
CA VAL A 67 1.11 22.84 -11.50
C VAL A 67 1.20 23.47 -10.11
N SER A 68 0.50 24.58 -9.87
CA SER A 68 0.51 25.30 -8.59
C SER A 68 -0.74 26.14 -8.42
N PHE A 69 -1.24 26.25 -7.18
CA PHE A 69 -2.44 27.01 -6.83
C PHE A 69 -2.38 28.50 -7.23
N ARG A 70 -1.18 29.08 -7.35
CA ARG A 70 -0.99 30.52 -7.63
C ARG A 70 -0.83 30.85 -9.10
N HIS A 71 -0.74 29.85 -9.97
CA HIS A 71 -0.45 30.03 -11.39
C HIS A 71 -1.60 29.47 -12.22
N ASP A 72 -1.85 30.10 -13.38
CA ASP A 72 -2.75 29.56 -14.39
C ASP A 72 -2.21 28.23 -14.94
N PRO A 73 -3.07 27.41 -15.58
CA PRO A 73 -2.61 26.21 -16.26
C PRO A 73 -1.50 26.53 -17.27
N GLU A 74 -0.50 25.65 -17.35
CA GLU A 74 0.60 25.76 -18.28
C GLU A 74 0.82 24.45 -19.04
N GLN A 75 1.57 24.53 -20.13
CA GLN A 75 1.93 23.36 -20.92
C GLN A 75 2.94 22.49 -20.18
N VAL A 76 2.56 21.24 -19.95
CA VAL A 76 3.43 20.22 -19.37
C VAL A 76 3.37 18.95 -20.20
N LEU A 77 4.34 18.06 -19.97
CA LEU A 77 4.29 16.69 -20.45
C LEU A 77 3.58 15.83 -19.42
N GLN A 78 2.48 15.21 -19.82
CA GLN A 78 1.96 14.03 -19.15
C GLN A 78 2.78 12.82 -19.60
N VAL A 79 3.33 12.09 -18.64
CA VAL A 79 4.23 10.96 -18.86
C VAL A 79 3.69 9.75 -18.11
N ASP A 80 3.14 8.80 -18.86
CA ASP A 80 2.70 7.53 -18.29
C ASP A 80 3.88 6.57 -18.30
N VAL A 81 4.16 5.96 -17.15
CA VAL A 81 5.27 5.02 -16.97
C VAL A 81 4.78 3.59 -16.84
N VAL A 82 5.69 2.64 -17.00
CA VAL A 82 5.37 1.20 -17.06
C VAL A 82 4.83 0.63 -15.74
N ASP A 83 5.25 1.17 -14.60
CA ASP A 83 4.87 0.70 -13.26
C ASP A 83 5.17 1.75 -12.18
N LEU A 84 4.80 1.45 -10.93
CA LEU A 84 4.99 2.36 -9.79
C LEU A 84 6.47 2.56 -9.40
N ASN A 85 7.35 1.61 -9.71
CA ASN A 85 8.79 1.76 -9.47
C ASN A 85 9.41 2.72 -10.51
N ALA A 86 8.88 2.73 -11.73
CA ALA A 86 9.31 3.59 -12.83
C ALA A 86 9.06 5.08 -12.56
N VAL A 87 8.06 5.42 -11.73
CA VAL A 87 7.78 6.81 -11.31
C VAL A 87 9.05 7.47 -10.75
N ASN A 88 9.67 6.82 -9.77
CA ASN A 88 10.85 7.36 -9.09
C ASN A 88 12.10 7.31 -9.98
N SER A 89 12.25 6.26 -10.80
CA SER A 89 13.42 6.11 -11.64
C SER A 89 13.43 7.14 -12.79
N VAL A 90 12.29 7.35 -13.46
CA VAL A 90 12.12 8.35 -14.51
C VAL A 90 12.26 9.76 -13.94
N ALA A 91 11.60 10.07 -12.82
CA ALA A 91 11.72 11.38 -12.18
C ALA A 91 13.18 11.72 -11.83
N ARG A 92 13.95 10.74 -11.33
CA ARG A 92 15.40 10.91 -11.03
C ARG A 92 16.25 11.12 -12.28
N VAL A 93 15.86 10.57 -13.43
CA VAL A 93 16.55 10.83 -14.70
C VAL A 93 16.29 12.27 -15.14
N VAL A 94 15.02 12.69 -15.14
CA VAL A 94 14.61 14.04 -15.52
C VAL A 94 15.24 15.09 -14.60
N SER A 95 15.34 14.83 -13.30
CA SER A 95 15.95 15.76 -12.34
C SER A 95 17.44 16.05 -12.58
N LYS A 96 18.10 15.30 -13.47
CA LYS A 96 19.52 15.48 -13.85
C LYS A 96 19.67 16.23 -15.17
N TRP A 97 18.58 16.60 -15.84
CA TRP A 97 18.63 17.33 -17.09
C TRP A 97 18.85 18.82 -16.86
N GLY A 98 19.70 19.39 -17.72
CA GLY A 98 19.97 20.83 -17.71
C GLY A 98 20.50 21.33 -16.36
N SER A 99 20.17 22.57 -16.07
CA SER A 99 20.43 23.25 -14.81
C SER A 99 19.33 22.95 -13.76
N PRO A 100 19.63 23.08 -12.45
CA PRO A 100 18.64 22.82 -11.41
C PRO A 100 17.36 23.64 -11.58
N GLY A 101 16.22 22.96 -11.72
CA GLY A 101 14.91 23.60 -11.86
C GLY A 101 14.48 23.92 -13.30
N GLU A 102 15.35 23.65 -14.27
CA GLU A 102 15.07 23.76 -15.72
C GLU A 102 14.01 22.76 -16.16
N TYR A 103 14.07 21.52 -15.65
CA TYR A 103 13.00 20.53 -15.78
C TYR A 103 12.48 20.17 -14.40
N ARG A 104 11.16 20.25 -14.20
CA ARG A 104 10.54 19.94 -12.91
C ARG A 104 9.55 18.81 -13.08
N CYS A 105 9.60 17.87 -12.16
CA CYS A 105 8.63 16.78 -12.09
C CYS A 105 7.58 17.08 -11.02
N TYR A 106 6.35 16.67 -11.30
CA TYR A 106 5.22 16.77 -10.38
C TYR A 106 4.54 15.42 -10.22
N ASN A 107 3.81 15.27 -9.11
CA ASN A 107 3.13 14.04 -8.74
C ASN A 107 4.10 12.86 -8.82
N VAL A 108 5.27 12.95 -8.17
CA VAL A 108 6.28 11.87 -8.15
C VAL A 108 6.32 11.15 -6.80
N ASP A 109 5.72 11.76 -5.78
CA ASP A 109 5.86 11.43 -4.37
C ASP A 109 4.53 11.01 -3.71
N PHE A 110 3.46 10.84 -4.49
CA PHE A 110 2.24 10.22 -4.00
C PHE A 110 2.51 8.80 -3.51
N SER A 111 1.89 8.42 -2.39
CA SER A 111 1.85 7.00 -2.00
C SER A 111 1.14 6.18 -3.08
N ARG A 112 1.52 4.91 -3.19
CA ARG A 112 1.10 4.03 -4.30
C ARG A 112 -0.41 3.93 -4.41
N GLU A 113 -1.09 3.69 -3.29
CA GLU A 113 -2.53 3.50 -3.20
C GLU A 113 -3.28 4.81 -3.42
N PHE A 114 -2.79 5.91 -2.86
CA PHE A 114 -3.39 7.24 -3.06
C PHE A 114 -3.31 7.66 -4.53
N ARG A 115 -2.15 7.44 -5.17
CA ARG A 115 -1.97 7.71 -6.59
C ARG A 115 -2.99 6.95 -7.42
N TYR A 116 -3.11 5.63 -7.20
CA TYR A 116 -4.02 4.80 -7.97
C TYR A 116 -5.46 5.32 -7.87
N CYS A 117 -5.94 5.61 -6.65
CA CYS A 117 -7.28 6.15 -6.46
C CYS A 117 -7.47 7.51 -7.16
N LEU A 118 -6.47 8.40 -7.10
CA LEU A 118 -6.54 9.71 -7.73
C LEU A 118 -6.57 9.62 -9.27
N GLU A 119 -5.72 8.79 -9.86
CA GLU A 119 -5.57 8.66 -11.31
C GLU A 119 -6.76 7.90 -11.94
N GLU A 120 -7.26 6.86 -11.26
CA GLU A 120 -8.41 6.07 -11.72
C GLU A 120 -9.77 6.66 -11.29
N GLY A 121 -9.78 7.79 -10.57
CA GLY A 121 -11.00 8.45 -10.11
C GLY A 121 -11.82 7.61 -9.14
N ILE A 122 -11.17 6.79 -8.31
CA ILE A 122 -11.79 5.90 -7.34
C ILE A 122 -11.90 6.63 -6.00
N ASP A 123 -13.12 6.68 -5.46
CA ASP A 123 -13.34 7.07 -4.06
C ASP A 123 -12.99 5.88 -3.15
N PRO A 124 -11.95 5.97 -2.30
CA PRO A 124 -11.56 4.88 -1.42
C PRO A 124 -12.49 4.72 -0.21
N LEU A 125 -13.46 5.62 0.00
CA LEU A 125 -14.36 5.55 1.15
C LEU A 125 -15.37 4.41 0.97
N PRO A 126 -15.42 3.44 1.90
CA PRO A 126 -16.47 2.43 1.90
C PRO A 126 -17.84 3.09 2.06
N ASN A 127 -18.80 2.66 1.24
CA ASN A 127 -20.21 3.06 1.32
C ASN A 127 -21.08 2.04 2.08
N TYR A 128 -20.45 1.07 2.75
CA TYR A 128 -21.07 0.10 3.66
C TYR A 128 -20.32 0.07 4.99
N GLU A 129 -20.97 -0.48 6.02
CA GLU A 129 -20.36 -0.65 7.34
C GLU A 129 -19.41 -1.85 7.32
N LEU A 130 -18.14 -1.61 7.62
CA LEU A 130 -17.13 -2.66 7.67
C LEU A 130 -17.37 -3.58 8.86
N SER A 131 -17.44 -4.88 8.60
CA SER A 131 -17.43 -5.91 9.63
C SER A 131 -16.07 -5.98 10.32
N GLN A 132 -16.09 -6.16 11.63
CA GLN A 132 -14.87 -6.15 12.45
C GLN A 132 -14.84 -7.38 13.33
N MET A 133 -13.64 -7.94 13.51
CA MET A 133 -13.37 -8.97 14.51
C MET A 133 -12.26 -8.48 15.41
N GLN A 134 -12.52 -8.46 16.72
CA GLN A 134 -11.52 -8.06 17.69
C GLN A 134 -10.71 -9.28 18.14
N ILE A 135 -9.40 -9.13 18.23
CA ILE A 135 -8.52 -10.17 18.76
C ILE A 135 -7.63 -9.53 19.82
N ALA A 136 -7.74 -10.03 21.05
CA ALA A 136 -6.97 -9.57 22.17
C ALA A 136 -6.16 -10.71 22.79
N VAL A 137 -4.96 -10.39 23.24
CA VAL A 137 -4.06 -11.30 23.92
C VAL A 137 -3.47 -10.60 25.15
N SER A 138 -3.19 -11.35 26.22
CA SER A 138 -2.56 -10.78 27.40
C SER A 138 -1.06 -10.49 27.15
N GLU A 139 -0.50 -9.52 27.88
CA GLU A 139 0.94 -9.26 27.85
C GLU A 139 1.77 -10.48 28.26
N THR A 140 1.23 -11.34 29.14
CA THR A 140 1.92 -12.56 29.59
C THR A 140 2.01 -13.60 28.47
N GLU A 141 0.93 -13.79 27.72
CA GLU A 141 0.91 -14.70 26.55
C GLU A 141 1.82 -14.19 25.43
N LEU A 142 1.85 -12.88 25.19
CA LEU A 142 2.76 -12.28 24.22
C LEU A 142 4.23 -12.45 24.62
N ALA A 143 4.56 -12.15 25.88
CA ALA A 143 5.93 -12.23 26.37
C ALA A 143 6.49 -13.66 26.40
N SER A 144 5.62 -14.67 26.47
CA SER A 144 6.03 -16.08 26.42
C SER A 144 6.35 -16.55 24.99
N GLU A 145 6.00 -15.75 23.97
CA GLU A 145 6.01 -16.14 22.55
C GLU A 145 5.30 -17.48 22.26
N ARG A 146 4.38 -17.86 23.14
CA ARG A 146 3.61 -19.09 23.06
C ARG A 146 2.18 -18.80 23.49
N VAL A 147 1.37 -18.39 22.52
CA VAL A 147 -0.04 -18.05 22.73
C VAL A 147 -0.85 -19.35 22.84
N THR A 148 -1.32 -19.61 24.04
CA THR A 148 -2.23 -20.68 24.45
C THR A 148 -3.60 -20.16 24.88
N GLU A 149 -3.74 -18.85 25.02
CA GLU A 149 -5.01 -18.18 25.25
C GLU A 149 -5.10 -16.85 24.49
N LEU A 150 -6.25 -16.61 23.84
CA LEU A 150 -6.62 -15.32 23.26
C LEU A 150 -8.12 -15.08 23.42
N THR A 151 -8.55 -13.84 23.28
CA THR A 151 -9.97 -13.46 23.22
C THR A 151 -10.31 -13.04 21.80
N ILE A 152 -11.35 -13.63 21.22
CA ILE A 152 -11.92 -13.21 19.94
C ILE A 152 -13.28 -12.57 20.24
N ASP A 153 -13.41 -11.29 19.92
CA ASP A 153 -14.52 -10.45 20.35
C ASP A 153 -14.69 -10.52 21.89
N ASP A 154 -15.71 -11.22 22.38
CA ASP A 154 -15.98 -11.43 23.81
C ASP A 154 -15.77 -12.89 24.27
N GLU A 155 -15.25 -13.75 23.40
CA GLU A 155 -15.07 -15.19 23.65
C GLU A 155 -13.60 -15.54 23.87
N THR A 156 -13.29 -16.06 25.05
CA THR A 156 -11.94 -16.58 25.35
C THR A 156 -11.75 -17.98 24.77
N VAL A 157 -10.68 -18.14 24.00
CA VAL A 157 -10.22 -19.40 23.42
C VAL A 157 -8.94 -19.81 24.14
N THR A 158 -8.98 -20.94 24.84
CA THR A 158 -7.84 -21.50 25.59
C THR A 158 -7.58 -22.92 25.12
N GLY A 159 -6.31 -23.30 24.92
CA GLY A 159 -5.95 -24.65 24.48
C GLY A 159 -4.44 -24.84 24.32
N SER A 160 -4.05 -25.86 23.57
CA SER A 160 -2.66 -25.90 23.09
C SER A 160 -2.42 -24.77 22.09
N ALA A 161 -1.15 -24.41 21.88
CA ALA A 161 -0.76 -23.42 20.90
C ALA A 161 -1.29 -23.73 19.48
N ALA A 162 -1.36 -25.01 19.11
CA ALA A 162 -1.93 -25.45 17.84
C ALA A 162 -3.46 -25.32 17.81
N ASP A 163 -4.15 -25.63 18.92
CA ASP A 163 -5.60 -25.50 19.02
C ASP A 163 -6.03 -24.04 18.89
N VAL A 164 -5.29 -23.11 19.52
CA VAL A 164 -5.55 -21.67 19.42
C VAL A 164 -5.39 -21.17 17.99
N LEU A 165 -4.30 -21.54 17.31
CA LEU A 165 -4.09 -21.17 15.91
C LEU A 165 -5.22 -21.70 15.01
N THR A 166 -5.59 -22.97 15.19
CA THR A 166 -6.67 -23.62 14.42
C THR A 166 -8.01 -22.94 14.67
N ALA A 167 -8.34 -22.66 15.93
CA ALA A 167 -9.58 -22.00 16.31
C ALA A 167 -9.66 -20.57 15.75
N LEU A 168 -8.56 -19.82 15.80
CA LEU A 168 -8.50 -18.48 15.23
C LEU A 168 -8.67 -18.49 13.71
N SER A 169 -7.91 -19.33 12.98
CA SER A 169 -8.07 -19.47 11.52
C SER A 169 -9.50 -19.83 11.14
N ALA A 170 -10.09 -20.82 11.80
CA ALA A 170 -11.47 -21.25 11.54
C ALA A 170 -12.49 -20.15 11.84
N ARG A 171 -12.26 -19.33 12.88
CA ARG A 171 -13.13 -18.20 13.21
C ARG A 171 -13.03 -17.10 12.15
N VAL A 172 -11.83 -16.74 11.72
CA VAL A 172 -11.60 -15.75 10.66
C VAL A 172 -12.23 -16.21 9.35
N GLU A 173 -12.04 -17.48 8.95
CA GLU A 173 -12.64 -18.04 7.73
C GLU A 173 -14.17 -18.05 7.77
N SER A 174 -14.75 -18.40 8.93
CA SER A 174 -16.20 -18.46 9.11
C SER A 174 -16.88 -17.08 9.11
N VAL A 175 -16.23 -16.09 9.72
CA VAL A 175 -16.78 -14.72 9.84
C VAL A 175 -16.46 -13.87 8.61
N ASP A 176 -15.31 -14.10 7.96
CA ASP A 176 -14.77 -13.30 6.85
C ASP A 176 -14.77 -11.78 7.13
N PRO A 177 -14.16 -11.31 8.23
CA PRO A 177 -14.24 -9.90 8.63
C PRO A 177 -13.52 -8.97 7.64
N ASP A 178 -14.03 -7.76 7.47
CA ASP A 178 -13.37 -6.72 6.68
C ASP A 178 -12.12 -6.18 7.38
N VAL A 179 -12.17 -6.09 8.71
CA VAL A 179 -11.10 -5.56 9.55
C VAL A 179 -10.85 -6.48 10.75
N LEU A 180 -9.57 -6.83 10.95
CA LEU A 180 -9.09 -7.41 12.21
C LEU A 180 -8.62 -6.28 13.13
N PHE A 181 -9.25 -6.16 14.29
CA PHE A 181 -8.91 -5.15 15.29
C PHE A 181 -8.10 -5.81 16.42
N LEU A 182 -6.81 -5.48 16.52
CA LEU A 182 -5.91 -6.10 17.48
C LEU A 182 -5.65 -5.15 18.64
N ASN A 183 -5.58 -5.68 19.87
CA ASN A 183 -5.10 -4.88 21.00
C ASN A 183 -3.59 -4.54 20.89
N THR A 184 -2.85 -5.30 20.08
CA THR A 184 -1.44 -5.04 19.75
C THR A 184 -1.06 -5.66 18.41
N SER A 185 -0.24 -4.97 17.62
CA SER A 185 0.29 -5.48 16.36
C SER A 185 1.35 -6.57 16.54
N ALA A 186 1.98 -6.65 17.72
CA ALA A 186 3.02 -7.64 18.04
C ALA A 186 2.48 -9.09 18.02
N LEU A 187 1.15 -9.26 18.14
CA LEU A 187 0.51 -10.56 18.07
C LEU A 187 0.71 -11.24 16.71
N ILE A 188 0.68 -10.50 15.60
CA ILE A 188 0.73 -11.09 14.25
C ILE A 188 2.03 -11.86 14.03
N PRO A 189 3.23 -11.28 14.22
CA PRO A 189 4.48 -12.04 14.10
C PRO A 189 4.53 -13.25 15.04
N VAL A 190 4.05 -13.12 16.28
CA VAL A 190 4.07 -14.22 17.27
C VAL A 190 3.23 -15.40 16.80
N LEU A 191 2.02 -15.16 16.26
CA LEU A 191 1.14 -16.22 15.78
C LEU A 191 1.74 -16.95 14.57
N PHE A 192 2.28 -16.21 13.59
CA PHE A 192 2.91 -16.81 12.42
C PHE A 192 4.19 -17.59 12.78
N GLN A 193 5.05 -17.05 13.65
CA GLN A 193 6.22 -17.78 14.13
C GLN A 193 5.84 -19.02 14.95
N GLN A 194 4.76 -18.94 15.74
CA GLN A 194 4.24 -20.10 16.46
C GLN A 194 3.74 -21.18 15.50
N ALA A 195 3.02 -20.80 14.44
CA ALA A 195 2.57 -21.71 13.39
C ALA A 195 3.74 -22.41 12.69
N ASP A 196 4.77 -21.64 12.31
CA ASP A 196 5.99 -22.16 11.69
C ASP A 196 6.71 -23.18 12.60
N ARG A 197 6.84 -22.89 13.91
CA ARG A 197 7.48 -23.79 14.90
C ARG A 197 6.70 -25.10 15.08
N LEU A 198 5.38 -25.07 14.89
CA LEU A 198 4.49 -26.21 15.09
C LEU A 198 4.16 -26.94 13.79
N ASP A 199 4.62 -26.45 12.63
CA ASP A 199 4.28 -26.96 11.30
C ASP A 199 2.75 -27.02 11.07
N VAL A 200 2.06 -25.94 11.48
CA VAL A 200 0.61 -25.77 11.33
C VAL A 200 0.33 -24.75 10.24
N GLU A 201 -0.56 -25.09 9.30
CA GLU A 201 -1.05 -24.14 8.32
C GLU A 201 -1.86 -23.03 9.00
N PHE A 202 -1.46 -21.78 8.81
CA PHE A 202 -2.05 -20.63 9.47
C PHE A 202 -2.21 -19.46 8.51
N GLN A 203 -3.43 -18.90 8.46
CA GLN A 203 -3.79 -17.82 7.57
C GLN A 203 -4.80 -16.90 8.26
N LEU A 204 -4.55 -15.59 8.19
CA LEU A 204 -5.47 -14.55 8.67
C LEU A 204 -5.99 -13.65 7.54
N GLY A 205 -5.25 -13.53 6.45
CA GLY A 205 -5.66 -12.76 5.27
C GLY A 205 -6.55 -13.58 4.34
N ARG A 206 -7.23 -12.88 3.42
CA ARG A 206 -7.93 -13.52 2.29
C ARG A 206 -6.98 -14.09 1.23
N ARG A 207 -5.69 -13.76 1.32
CA ARG A 207 -4.59 -14.40 0.58
C ARG A 207 -3.60 -15.02 1.57
N PRO A 208 -2.90 -16.10 1.19
CA PRO A 208 -1.89 -16.72 2.03
C PRO A 208 -0.74 -15.78 2.39
N GLY A 209 -0.14 -16.03 3.55
CA GLY A 209 1.04 -15.31 4.03
C GLY A 209 0.75 -14.01 4.75
N TRP A 210 1.83 -13.34 5.14
CA TRP A 210 1.80 -12.03 5.76
C TRP A 210 3.07 -11.27 5.40
N GLN A 211 3.02 -9.94 5.46
CA GLN A 211 4.17 -9.08 5.22
C GLN A 211 4.24 -8.01 6.29
N GLN A 212 5.44 -7.77 6.80
CA GLN A 212 5.70 -6.61 7.65
C GLN A 212 6.11 -5.42 6.78
N LEU A 213 5.20 -4.45 6.62
CA LEU A 213 5.45 -3.24 5.82
C LEU A 213 6.33 -2.22 6.56
N ALA A 214 6.28 -2.21 7.89
CA ALA A 214 7.14 -1.39 8.72
C ALA A 214 7.50 -2.13 10.02
N GLY A 215 8.79 -2.13 10.36
CA GLY A 215 9.34 -2.62 11.62
C GLY A 215 8.96 -1.76 12.82
N GLU A 216 9.38 -2.16 14.03
CA GLU A 216 9.49 -1.20 15.13
C GLU A 216 10.34 -0.01 14.65
N SER A 217 9.72 1.17 14.60
CA SER A 217 10.47 2.40 14.55
C SER A 217 10.96 2.64 15.97
N THR A 218 12.21 2.30 16.26
CA THR A 218 12.87 2.71 17.50
C THR A 218 13.00 4.23 17.47
N TYR A 219 11.93 4.94 17.84
CA TYR A 219 11.97 6.36 18.10
C TYR A 219 12.39 6.55 19.56
N GLU A 220 13.69 6.36 19.83
CA GLU A 220 14.29 6.86 21.07
C GLU A 220 14.28 8.39 20.99
N SER A 221 13.22 8.99 21.54
CA SER A 221 13.21 10.39 21.92
C SER A 221 14.28 10.61 23.00
N TYR A 222 15.52 10.89 22.59
CA TYR A 222 16.49 11.55 23.45
C TYR A 222 16.01 12.98 23.70
N GLY A 223 15.12 13.14 24.68
CA GLY A 223 14.81 14.42 25.27
C GLY A 223 16.05 14.97 25.96
N ARG A 224 16.89 15.70 25.22
CA ARG A 224 17.85 16.63 25.83
C ARG A 224 17.05 17.83 26.35
N LEU A 225 16.75 17.80 27.64
CA LEU A 225 16.44 19.00 28.40
C LEU A 225 17.68 19.90 28.38
N TRP A 226 17.52 21.12 27.86
CA TRP A 226 18.44 22.22 28.06
C TRP A 226 18.04 23.00 29.30
#